data_AF-A0A6B3F118-F1
#
_entry.id   AF-A0A6B3F118-F1
#
_cell.length_a   1.000
_cell.length_b   1.000
_cell.length_c   1.000
_cell.angle_alpha   90.00
_cell.angle_beta   90.00
_cell.angle_gamma   90.00
#
_symmetry.space_group_name_H-M   'P 1'
#
loop_
_entity.id
_entity.type
_entity.pdbx_description
1 polymer ?
#
loop_
_entity_poly.entity_id
_entity_poly.type
_entity_poly.pdbx_seq_one_letter_code
_entity_poly.pdbx_strand_id
1 'polypeptide(L)'
;GHRPVQQLDHYTRATLSRYVWAFFAGWVLPGVLGHFTQGDGADLVLRSALLLASLALCAATRPALLDALDRYLGRGDTRAGPAWVLLALTALTSALALLCLGTDAINTATFAPAMMFVVSPVFAVLALRVPVPRYLLALVGATVLLSAAAVLADPEGTPSGVVAVLVPVSALLALLICRPSGWSLARTWDIEYARQEIEKAKEKVERAKETESRLAVAEERLRFGRDLHDVLGRNLATIALKSELAVQLARRERTEDAVAQMAEV
;
A
#
# COMPACT_ATOMS: atom_id res chain seq x y z
N GLY A 1 -5.43 7.54 12.85
CA GLY A 1 -6.11 7.88 11.59
C GLY A 1 -6.02 6.80 10.51
N HIS A 2 -5.91 5.50 10.83
CA HIS A 2 -5.57 4.46 9.83
C HIS A 2 -6.76 3.78 9.13
N ARG A 3 -8.00 4.13 9.49
CA ARG A 3 -9.22 3.54 8.91
C ARG A 3 -9.27 3.58 7.37
N PRO A 4 -8.91 4.68 6.67
CA PRO A 4 -9.04 4.71 5.20
C PRO A 4 -8.04 3.80 4.49
N VAL A 5 -6.81 3.68 4.99
CA VAL A 5 -5.78 2.80 4.40
C VAL A 5 -6.13 1.33 4.62
N GLN A 6 -6.65 0.99 5.81
CA GLN A 6 -7.13 -0.35 6.11
C GLN A 6 -8.34 -0.74 5.25
N GLN A 7 -9.27 0.20 5.01
CA GLN A 7 -10.40 -0.03 4.10
C GLN A 7 -9.94 -0.28 2.67
N LEU A 8 -8.96 0.50 2.17
CA LEU A 8 -8.39 0.31 0.84
C LEU A 8 -7.68 -1.04 0.70
N ASP A 9 -6.91 -1.45 1.71
CA ASP A 9 -6.26 -2.78 1.72
C ASP A 9 -7.30 -3.90 1.64
N HIS A 10 -8.34 -3.84 2.48
CA HIS A 10 -9.43 -4.82 2.44
C HIS A 10 -10.15 -4.83 1.09
N TYR A 11 -10.42 -3.66 0.50
CA TYR A 11 -11.06 -3.55 -0.80
C TYR A 11 -10.20 -4.15 -1.91
N THR A 12 -8.91 -3.84 -1.95
CA THR A 12 -7.96 -4.38 -2.93
C THR A 12 -7.83 -5.89 -2.81
N ARG A 13 -7.67 -6.42 -1.59
CA ARG A 13 -7.60 -7.88 -1.33
C ARG A 13 -8.89 -8.58 -1.75
N ALA A 14 -10.05 -8.00 -1.43
CA ALA A 14 -11.34 -8.54 -1.82
C ALA A 14 -11.50 -8.55 -3.35
N THR A 15 -11.17 -7.45 -4.01
CA THR A 15 -11.25 -7.31 -5.48
C THR A 15 -10.36 -8.32 -6.19
N LEU A 16 -9.10 -8.45 -5.78
CA LEU A 16 -8.16 -9.43 -6.33
C LEU A 16 -8.62 -10.89 -6.12
N SER A 17 -9.22 -11.20 -4.97
CA SER A 17 -9.75 -12.54 -4.71
C SER A 17 -11.01 -12.88 -5.53
N ARG A 18 -11.88 -11.89 -5.77
CA ARG A 18 -13.14 -12.06 -6.52
C ARG A 18 -12.92 -12.09 -8.02
N TYR A 19 -11.89 -11.40 -8.52
CA TYR A 19 -11.49 -11.38 -9.92
C TYR A 19 -11.44 -12.81 -10.51
N VAL A 20 -10.68 -13.71 -9.88
CA VAL A 20 -10.46 -15.08 -10.39
C VAL A 20 -11.78 -15.86 -10.49
N TRP A 21 -12.64 -15.74 -9.48
CA TRP A 21 -13.95 -16.38 -9.47
C TRP A 21 -14.90 -15.82 -10.52
N ALA A 22 -14.85 -14.50 -10.79
CA ALA A 22 -15.64 -13.87 -11.83
C ALA A 22 -15.23 -14.39 -13.23
N PHE A 23 -13.93 -14.56 -13.49
CA PHE A 23 -13.46 -15.13 -14.76
C PHE A 23 -13.81 -16.61 -14.90
N PHE A 24 -13.69 -17.40 -13.82
CA PHE A 24 -14.16 -18.79 -13.84
C PHE A 24 -15.65 -18.89 -14.18
N ALA A 25 -16.49 -18.08 -13.53
CA ALA A 25 -17.92 -18.05 -13.75
C ALA A 25 -18.32 -17.55 -15.14
N GLY A 26 -17.60 -16.58 -15.70
CA GLY A 26 -17.90 -16.02 -17.02
C GLY A 26 -17.37 -16.84 -18.19
N TRP A 27 -16.20 -17.49 -18.05
CA TRP A 27 -15.46 -18.06 -19.18
C TRP A 27 -15.44 -19.58 -19.20
N VAL A 28 -15.42 -20.25 -18.05
CA VAL A 28 -15.32 -21.72 -17.98
C VAL A 28 -16.70 -22.36 -17.80
N LEU A 29 -17.49 -21.84 -16.87
CA LEU A 29 -18.79 -22.42 -16.50
C LEU A 29 -19.79 -22.55 -17.67
N PRO A 30 -20.03 -21.52 -18.51
CA PRO A 30 -21.00 -21.62 -19.61
C PRO A 30 -20.61 -22.67 -20.66
N GLY A 31 -19.30 -22.73 -20.95
CA GLY A 31 -18.74 -23.64 -21.93
C GLY A 31 -18.87 -25.11 -21.52
N VAL A 32 -18.57 -25.43 -20.26
CA VAL A 32 -18.70 -26.82 -19.80
C VAL A 32 -20.16 -27.20 -19.60
N LEU A 33 -20.99 -26.34 -18.98
CA LEU A 33 -22.42 -26.58 -18.77
C LEU A 33 -23.20 -26.77 -20.06
N GLY A 34 -22.88 -26.02 -21.12
CA GLY A 34 -23.56 -26.11 -22.41
C GLY A 34 -23.38 -27.47 -23.12
N HIS A 35 -22.29 -28.19 -22.84
CA HIS A 35 -22.00 -29.47 -23.50
C HIS A 35 -22.31 -30.69 -22.61
N PHE A 36 -22.69 -30.51 -21.33
CA PHE A 36 -22.98 -31.62 -20.41
C PHE A 36 -24.07 -32.59 -20.89
N THR A 37 -24.93 -32.16 -21.81
CA THR A 37 -26.05 -32.94 -22.36
C THR A 37 -25.73 -33.69 -23.65
N GLN A 38 -24.56 -33.48 -24.26
CA GLN A 38 -24.14 -34.10 -25.53
C GLN A 38 -22.73 -34.70 -25.38
N GLY A 39 -22.63 -36.03 -25.47
CA GLY A 39 -21.35 -36.75 -25.51
C GLY A 39 -21.40 -38.14 -24.89
N ASP A 40 -20.43 -38.97 -25.26
CA ASP A 40 -20.21 -40.29 -24.65
C ASP A 40 -19.75 -40.16 -23.19
N GLY A 41 -19.85 -41.24 -22.42
CA GLY A 41 -19.45 -41.26 -21.00
C GLY A 41 -17.99 -40.83 -20.76
N ALA A 42 -17.10 -41.04 -21.74
CA ALA A 42 -15.70 -40.62 -21.66
C ALA A 42 -15.52 -39.09 -21.70
N ASP A 43 -16.29 -38.39 -22.55
CA ASP A 43 -16.22 -36.93 -22.68
C ASP A 43 -16.75 -36.25 -21.42
N LEU A 44 -17.77 -36.86 -20.78
CA LEU A 44 -18.31 -36.40 -19.51
C LEU A 44 -17.27 -36.47 -18.39
N VAL A 45 -16.48 -37.55 -18.33
CA VAL A 45 -15.39 -37.70 -17.35
C VAL A 45 -14.30 -36.66 -17.59
N LEU A 46 -13.92 -36.42 -18.85
CA LEU A 46 -12.87 -35.47 -19.18
C LEU A 46 -13.28 -34.01 -18.86
N ARG A 47 -14.52 -33.63 -19.17
CA ARG A 47 -15.08 -32.30 -18.86
C ARG A 47 -15.24 -32.07 -17.35
N SER A 48 -15.68 -33.09 -16.61
CA SER A 48 -15.77 -32.99 -15.15
C SER A 48 -14.38 -32.89 -14.50
N ALA A 49 -13.38 -33.61 -15.01
CA ALA A 49 -11.99 -33.45 -14.59
C ALA A 49 -11.46 -32.03 -14.86
N LEU A 50 -11.75 -31.44 -16.02
CA LEU A 50 -11.38 -30.06 -16.35
C LEU A 50 -12.02 -29.04 -15.41
N LEU A 51 -13.29 -29.22 -15.03
CA LEU A 51 -13.97 -28.36 -14.06
C LEU A 51 -13.37 -28.45 -12.67
N LEU A 52 -13.11 -29.67 -12.19
CA LEU A 52 -12.51 -29.89 -10.88
C LEU A 52 -11.10 -29.29 -10.81
N ALA A 53 -10.31 -29.46 -11.86
CA ALA A 53 -8.97 -28.87 -11.95
C ALA A 53 -9.03 -27.33 -12.00
N SER A 54 -10.02 -26.75 -12.70
CA SER A 54 -10.25 -25.31 -12.75
C SER A 54 -10.70 -24.73 -11.40
N LEU A 55 -11.55 -25.44 -10.66
CA LEU A 55 -11.95 -25.11 -9.30
C LEU A 55 -10.76 -25.15 -8.33
N ALA A 56 -9.93 -26.19 -8.45
CA ALA A 56 -8.70 -26.30 -7.67
C ALA A 56 -7.74 -25.13 -7.98
N LEU A 57 -7.64 -24.71 -9.24
CA LEU A 57 -6.86 -23.54 -9.65
C LEU A 57 -7.40 -22.25 -9.01
N CYS A 58 -8.72 -22.01 -9.03
CA CYS A 58 -9.35 -20.88 -8.32
C CYS A 58 -8.97 -20.84 -6.84
N ALA A 59 -9.11 -21.99 -6.16
CA ALA A 59 -8.82 -22.12 -4.73
C ALA A 59 -7.35 -21.87 -4.41
N ALA A 60 -6.42 -22.36 -5.25
CA ALA A 60 -4.99 -22.16 -5.10
C ALA A 60 -4.52 -20.73 -5.45
N THR A 61 -5.25 -20.03 -6.32
CA THR A 61 -4.86 -18.68 -6.77
C THR A 61 -4.96 -17.66 -5.65
N ARG A 62 -6.03 -17.70 -4.86
CA ARG A 62 -6.27 -16.72 -3.77
C ARG A 62 -5.09 -16.62 -2.78
N PRO A 63 -4.63 -17.71 -2.14
CA PRO A 63 -3.50 -17.62 -1.21
C PRO A 63 -2.20 -17.21 -1.93
N ALA A 64 -1.97 -17.67 -3.16
CA ALA A 64 -0.78 -17.31 -3.92
C ALA A 64 -0.73 -15.81 -4.29
N LEU A 65 -1.87 -15.21 -4.61
CA LEU A 65 -2.02 -13.81 -4.99
C LEU A 65 -1.87 -12.87 -3.78
N LEU A 66 -2.47 -13.25 -2.64
CA LEU A 66 -2.31 -12.49 -1.39
C LEU A 66 -0.86 -12.52 -0.90
N ASP A 67 -0.20 -13.68 -0.95
CA ASP A 67 1.23 -13.79 -0.62
C ASP A 67 2.11 -12.98 -1.58
N ALA A 68 1.77 -12.93 -2.87
CA ALA A 68 2.48 -12.10 -3.84
C ALA A 68 2.30 -10.60 -3.55
N LEU A 69 1.10 -10.18 -3.14
CA LEU A 69 0.81 -8.81 -2.72
C LEU A 69 1.56 -8.43 -1.45
N ASP A 70 1.58 -9.29 -0.44
CA ASP A 70 2.29 -9.04 0.83
C ASP A 70 3.80 -8.92 0.61
N ARG A 71 4.38 -9.73 -0.31
CA ARG A 71 5.77 -9.56 -0.74
C ARG A 71 6.02 -8.26 -1.49
N TYR A 72 5.12 -7.86 -2.39
CA TYR A 72 5.23 -6.59 -3.12
C TYR A 72 5.20 -5.39 -2.16
N LEU A 73 4.43 -5.48 -1.08
CA LEU A 73 4.33 -4.45 -0.03
C LEU A 73 5.47 -4.52 1.01
N GLY A 74 6.41 -5.46 0.88
CA GLY A 74 7.50 -5.64 1.85
C GLY A 74 7.07 -6.20 3.21
N ARG A 75 5.91 -6.86 3.29
CA ARG A 75 5.30 -7.38 4.54
C ARG A 75 5.41 -8.90 4.74
N GLY A 76 5.95 -9.62 3.76
CA GLY A 76 5.95 -11.08 3.77
C GLY A 76 6.99 -11.67 4.72
N ASP A 77 6.52 -12.31 5.79
CA ASP A 77 7.31 -13.28 6.57
C ASP A 77 7.57 -14.55 5.73
N THR A 78 8.74 -15.13 5.91
CA THR A 78 9.40 -16.15 5.07
C THR A 78 8.71 -17.52 5.04
N ARG A 79 7.51 -17.61 4.46
CA ARG A 79 6.96 -18.87 3.97
C ARG A 79 6.55 -18.69 2.53
N ALA A 80 7.45 -19.08 1.62
CA ALA A 80 7.10 -19.23 0.21
C ALA A 80 5.90 -20.18 0.13
N GLY A 81 4.69 -19.64 -0.04
CA GLY A 81 3.55 -20.45 -0.46
C GLY A 81 3.97 -21.24 -1.69
N PRO A 82 3.52 -22.50 -1.85
CA PRO A 82 4.03 -23.40 -2.87
C PRO A 82 3.65 -22.90 -4.26
N ALA A 83 4.44 -21.98 -4.83
CA ALA A 83 4.25 -21.45 -6.18
C ALA A 83 4.28 -22.57 -7.23
N TRP A 84 4.98 -23.66 -6.90
CA TRP A 84 4.99 -24.88 -7.68
C TRP A 84 3.61 -25.55 -7.77
N VAL A 85 2.74 -25.45 -6.73
CA VAL A 85 1.36 -25.99 -6.78
C VAL A 85 0.54 -25.24 -7.80
N LEU A 86 0.66 -23.90 -7.85
CA LEU A 86 -0.06 -23.10 -8.84
C LEU A 86 0.42 -23.44 -10.27
N LEU A 87 1.73 -23.54 -10.47
CA LEU A 87 2.30 -23.93 -11.76
C LEU A 87 1.89 -25.35 -12.19
N ALA A 88 1.89 -26.30 -11.25
CA ALA A 88 1.47 -27.68 -11.50
C ALA A 88 -0.03 -27.76 -11.86
N LEU A 89 -0.89 -27.02 -11.15
CA LEU A 89 -2.32 -26.96 -11.44
C LEU A 89 -2.59 -26.29 -12.78
N THR A 90 -1.88 -25.22 -13.13
CA THR A 90 -2.00 -24.59 -14.46
C THR A 90 -1.52 -25.50 -15.57
N ALA A 91 -0.41 -26.22 -15.38
CA ALA A 91 0.06 -27.19 -16.37
C ALA A 91 -0.96 -28.34 -16.55
N LEU A 92 -1.54 -28.84 -15.45
CA LEU A 92 -2.57 -29.88 -15.48
C LEU A 92 -3.84 -29.40 -16.19
N THR A 93 -4.35 -28.21 -15.88
CA THR A 93 -5.55 -27.66 -16.53
C THR A 93 -5.30 -27.33 -17.99
N SER A 94 -4.12 -26.83 -18.35
CA SER A 94 -3.72 -26.62 -19.75
C SER A 94 -3.68 -27.94 -20.52
N ALA A 95 -3.10 -28.99 -19.95
CA ALA A 95 -3.05 -30.31 -20.58
C ALA A 95 -4.44 -30.92 -20.77
N LEU A 96 -5.31 -30.84 -19.75
CA LEU A 96 -6.69 -31.33 -19.84
C LEU A 96 -7.49 -30.58 -20.90
N ALA A 97 -7.34 -29.26 -20.99
CA ALA A 97 -8.06 -28.48 -21.99
C ALA A 97 -7.57 -28.74 -23.42
N LEU A 98 -6.27 -28.98 -23.62
CA LEU A 98 -5.73 -29.41 -24.92
C LEU A 98 -6.19 -30.83 -25.28
N LEU A 99 -6.30 -31.73 -24.29
CA LEU A 99 -6.82 -33.07 -24.50
C LEU A 99 -8.30 -33.04 -24.89
N CYS A 100 -9.11 -32.20 -24.24
CA CYS A 100 -10.52 -31.98 -24.60
C CYS A 100 -10.69 -31.47 -26.04
N LEU A 101 -9.73 -30.69 -26.54
CA LEU A 101 -9.73 -30.21 -27.90
C LEU A 101 -9.40 -31.35 -28.87
N GLY A 102 -8.37 -32.16 -28.58
CA GLY A 102 -7.96 -33.28 -29.45
C GLY A 102 -8.95 -34.46 -29.50
N THR A 103 -9.86 -34.58 -28.54
CA THR A 103 -10.94 -35.59 -28.56
C THR A 103 -12.28 -35.06 -29.08
N ASP A 104 -12.32 -33.84 -29.65
CA ASP A 104 -13.54 -33.12 -30.03
C ASP A 104 -14.58 -32.97 -28.90
N ALA A 105 -14.15 -33.15 -27.64
CA ALA A 105 -15.03 -33.00 -26.49
C ALA A 105 -15.40 -31.52 -26.26
N ILE A 106 -14.65 -30.56 -26.80
CA ILE A 106 -14.92 -29.13 -26.66
C ILE A 106 -14.67 -28.39 -27.97
N ASN A 107 -15.64 -27.60 -28.41
CA ASN A 107 -15.50 -26.70 -29.57
C ASN A 107 -14.47 -25.58 -29.33
N THR A 108 -13.82 -25.11 -30.39
CA THR A 108 -12.85 -23.99 -30.36
C THR A 108 -13.41 -22.73 -29.68
N ALA A 109 -14.71 -22.47 -29.84
CA ALA A 109 -15.41 -21.33 -29.23
C ALA A 109 -15.45 -21.40 -27.68
N THR A 110 -15.42 -22.61 -27.11
CA THR A 110 -15.39 -22.84 -25.66
C THR A 110 -13.95 -23.00 -25.14
N PHE A 111 -13.06 -23.52 -25.97
CA PHE A 111 -11.63 -23.65 -25.67
C PHE A 111 -10.96 -22.27 -25.46
N ALA A 112 -11.25 -21.31 -26.35
CA ALA A 112 -10.73 -19.95 -26.31
C ALA A 112 -10.85 -19.25 -24.92
N PRO A 113 -12.07 -19.08 -24.36
CA PRO A 113 -12.24 -18.45 -23.05
C PRO A 113 -11.67 -19.30 -21.89
N ALA A 114 -11.69 -20.63 -22.00
CA ALA A 114 -11.08 -21.52 -21.01
C ALA A 114 -9.55 -21.31 -20.92
N MET A 115 -8.86 -21.17 -22.06
CA MET A 115 -7.42 -20.86 -22.10
C MET A 115 -7.09 -19.51 -21.47
N MET A 116 -7.90 -18.47 -21.70
CA MET A 116 -7.71 -17.17 -21.04
C MET A 116 -7.80 -17.30 -19.51
N PHE A 117 -8.70 -18.13 -19.01
CA PHE A 117 -8.85 -18.37 -17.58
C PHE A 117 -7.65 -19.16 -17.00
N VAL A 118 -7.21 -20.24 -17.64
CA VAL A 118 -6.17 -21.14 -17.12
C VAL A 118 -4.84 -20.40 -16.86
N VAL A 119 -4.52 -19.46 -17.74
CA VAL A 119 -3.23 -18.80 -17.78
C VAL A 119 -3.19 -17.51 -16.95
N SER A 120 -4.35 -16.86 -16.77
CA SER A 120 -4.48 -15.59 -16.01
C SER A 120 -3.96 -15.65 -14.56
N PRO A 121 -4.26 -16.67 -13.72
CA PRO A 121 -3.77 -16.78 -12.36
C PRO A 121 -2.25 -16.72 -12.19
N VAL A 122 -1.52 -17.40 -13.06
CA VAL A 122 -0.05 -17.42 -13.02
C VAL A 122 0.51 -16.06 -13.38
N PHE A 123 -0.04 -15.42 -14.41
CA PHE A 123 0.36 -14.08 -14.79
C PHE A 123 -0.02 -13.01 -13.76
N ALA A 124 -1.16 -13.15 -13.06
CA ALA A 124 -1.53 -12.25 -11.97
C ALA A 124 -0.50 -12.29 -10.83
N VAL A 125 -0.02 -13.48 -10.48
CA VAL A 125 1.02 -13.67 -9.46
C VAL A 125 2.40 -13.16 -9.94
N LEU A 126 2.78 -13.47 -11.18
CA LEU A 126 4.03 -12.98 -11.77
C LEU A 126 4.06 -11.45 -11.90
N ALA A 127 2.91 -10.83 -12.20
CA ALA A 127 2.77 -9.38 -12.25
C ALA A 127 3.08 -8.71 -10.91
N LEU A 128 2.92 -9.38 -9.78
CA LEU A 128 3.30 -8.81 -8.49
C LEU A 128 4.74 -9.17 -8.06
N ARG A 129 5.27 -10.34 -8.47
CA ARG A 129 6.57 -10.81 -7.99
C ARG A 129 7.78 -10.36 -8.80
N VAL A 130 7.61 -10.13 -10.10
CA VAL A 130 8.73 -10.10 -11.04
C VAL A 130 8.70 -8.80 -11.85
N PRO A 131 9.82 -8.10 -12.11
CA PRO A 131 9.79 -6.85 -12.88
C PRO A 131 9.23 -7.04 -14.31
N VAL A 132 8.68 -5.97 -14.89
CA VAL A 132 8.01 -5.97 -16.22
C VAL A 132 8.82 -6.70 -17.31
N PRO A 133 10.14 -6.52 -17.45
CA PRO A 133 10.89 -7.18 -18.52
C PRO A 133 10.91 -8.71 -18.41
N ARG A 134 11.10 -9.24 -17.19
CA ARG A 134 11.07 -10.69 -16.94
C ARG A 134 9.66 -11.27 -17.08
N TYR A 135 8.64 -10.47 -16.75
CA TYR A 135 7.24 -10.81 -17.00
C TYR A 135 6.95 -10.95 -18.50
N LEU A 136 7.44 -10.03 -19.34
CA LEU A 136 7.27 -10.10 -20.79
C LEU A 136 8.01 -11.29 -21.40
N LEU A 137 9.21 -11.63 -20.90
CA LEU A 137 9.93 -12.83 -21.32
C LEU A 137 9.16 -14.12 -21.00
N ALA A 138 8.63 -14.21 -19.77
CA ALA A 138 7.79 -15.35 -19.37
C ALA A 138 6.51 -15.44 -20.21
N LEU A 139 5.93 -14.30 -20.59
CA LEU A 139 4.81 -14.22 -21.50
C LEU A 139 5.16 -14.81 -22.88
N VAL A 140 6.23 -14.33 -23.51
CA VAL A 140 6.65 -14.86 -24.83
C VAL A 140 6.88 -16.37 -24.76
N GLY A 141 7.59 -16.84 -23.73
CA GLY A 141 7.85 -18.27 -23.54
C GLY A 141 6.58 -19.11 -23.37
N ALA A 142 5.63 -18.65 -22.55
CA ALA A 142 4.35 -19.34 -22.33
C ALA A 142 3.48 -19.37 -23.60
N THR A 143 3.40 -18.25 -24.33
CA THR A 143 2.66 -18.18 -25.61
C THR A 143 3.24 -19.16 -26.62
N VAL A 144 4.57 -19.17 -26.81
CA VAL A 144 5.23 -20.09 -27.75
C VAL A 144 4.99 -21.54 -27.36
N LEU A 145 5.13 -21.89 -26.09
CA LEU A 145 4.96 -23.25 -25.60
C LEU A 145 3.51 -23.75 -25.75
N LEU A 146 2.53 -22.92 -25.38
CA LEU A 146 1.11 -23.28 -25.50
C LEU A 146 0.66 -23.33 -26.96
N SER A 147 1.13 -22.42 -27.81
CA SER A 147 0.85 -22.45 -29.24
C SER A 147 1.45 -23.69 -29.90
N ALA A 148 2.68 -24.08 -29.56
CA ALA A 148 3.30 -25.31 -30.06
C ALA A 148 2.52 -26.56 -29.62
N ALA A 149 2.08 -26.61 -28.36
CA ALA A 149 1.27 -27.71 -27.86
C ALA A 149 -0.10 -27.79 -28.54
N ALA A 150 -0.73 -26.65 -28.85
CA ALA A 150 -1.98 -26.60 -29.58
C ALA A 150 -1.86 -27.12 -31.02
N VAL A 151 -0.75 -26.81 -31.71
CA VAL A 151 -0.48 -27.33 -33.07
C VAL A 151 -0.34 -28.86 -33.06
N LEU A 152 0.27 -29.42 -32.02
CA LEU A 152 0.41 -30.88 -31.89
C LEU A 152 -0.92 -31.59 -31.59
N ALA A 153 -1.83 -30.90 -30.89
CA ALA A 153 -3.14 -31.45 -30.53
C ALA A 153 -4.13 -31.42 -31.70
N ASP A 154 -4.06 -30.39 -32.55
CA ASP A 154 -4.92 -30.25 -33.72
C ASP A 154 -4.13 -29.62 -34.90
N PRO A 155 -3.76 -30.41 -35.92
CA PRO A 155 -2.99 -29.96 -37.07
C PRO A 155 -3.73 -28.94 -37.97
N GLU A 156 -5.05 -28.78 -37.85
CA GLU A 156 -5.84 -27.90 -38.73
C GLU A 156 -5.58 -26.40 -38.49
N GLY A 157 -4.77 -26.04 -37.49
CA GLY A 157 -4.16 -24.72 -37.33
C GLY A 157 -5.06 -23.64 -36.72
N THR A 158 -6.38 -23.82 -36.74
CA THR A 158 -7.38 -22.93 -36.13
C THR A 158 -7.13 -22.61 -34.64
N PRO A 159 -6.84 -23.58 -33.75
CA PRO A 159 -6.64 -23.31 -32.32
C PRO A 159 -5.28 -22.69 -31.99
N SER A 160 -4.26 -22.85 -32.85
CA SER A 160 -2.91 -22.29 -32.62
C SER A 160 -2.90 -20.76 -32.65
N GLY A 161 -3.64 -20.15 -33.60
CA GLY A 161 -3.78 -18.70 -33.72
C GLY A 161 -4.58 -18.10 -32.57
N VAL A 162 -5.60 -18.81 -32.09
CA VAL A 162 -6.39 -18.43 -30.91
C VAL A 162 -5.49 -18.35 -29.67
N VAL A 163 -4.66 -19.36 -29.42
CA VAL A 163 -3.72 -19.36 -28.28
C VAL A 163 -2.68 -18.24 -28.41
N ALA A 164 -2.13 -18.03 -29.62
CA ALA A 164 -1.12 -17.01 -29.89
C ALA A 164 -1.63 -15.58 -29.58
N VAL A 165 -2.94 -15.35 -29.69
CA VAL A 165 -3.57 -14.05 -29.39
C VAL A 165 -4.09 -13.99 -27.95
N LEU A 166 -4.79 -15.01 -27.48
CA LEU A 166 -5.51 -14.94 -26.19
C LEU A 166 -4.59 -15.03 -24.98
N VAL A 167 -3.49 -15.79 -25.07
CA VAL A 167 -2.49 -15.86 -23.99
C VAL A 167 -1.90 -14.47 -23.71
N PRO A 168 -1.35 -13.72 -24.69
CA PRO A 168 -0.85 -12.37 -24.43
C PRO A 168 -1.94 -11.40 -23.99
N VAL A 169 -3.16 -11.48 -24.54
CA VAL A 169 -4.28 -10.65 -24.08
C VAL A 169 -4.59 -10.91 -22.59
N SER A 170 -4.67 -12.19 -22.18
CA SER A 170 -4.93 -12.57 -20.78
C SER A 170 -3.83 -12.08 -19.83
N ALA A 171 -2.57 -12.19 -20.25
CA ALA A 171 -1.43 -11.71 -19.49
C ALA A 171 -1.46 -10.18 -19.36
N LEU A 172 -1.62 -9.45 -20.46
CA LEU A 172 -1.71 -7.99 -20.44
C LEU A 172 -2.86 -7.49 -19.55
N LEU A 173 -4.01 -8.19 -19.56
CA LEU A 173 -5.13 -7.87 -18.66
C LEU A 173 -4.75 -8.10 -17.19
N ALA A 174 -4.12 -9.24 -16.86
CA ALA A 174 -3.65 -9.53 -15.51
C ALA A 174 -2.62 -8.49 -15.03
N LEU A 175 -1.73 -8.06 -15.91
CA LEU A 175 -0.75 -7.00 -15.67
C LEU A 175 -1.46 -5.67 -15.37
N LEU A 176 -2.43 -5.27 -16.21
CA LEU A 176 -3.17 -4.02 -16.09
C LEU A 176 -4.01 -3.95 -14.81
N ILE A 177 -4.48 -5.08 -14.30
CA ILE A 177 -5.30 -5.13 -13.09
C ILE A 177 -4.42 -5.20 -11.82
N CYS A 178 -3.43 -6.10 -11.80
CA CYS A 178 -2.68 -6.37 -10.57
C CYS A 178 -1.63 -5.29 -10.26
N ARG A 179 -0.93 -4.76 -11.28
CA ARG A 179 0.15 -3.79 -11.06
C ARG A 179 -0.32 -2.45 -10.50
N PRO A 180 -1.32 -1.77 -11.08
CA PRO A 180 -1.78 -0.50 -10.54
C PRO A 180 -2.38 -0.66 -9.14
N SER A 181 -3.05 -1.80 -8.88
CA SER A 181 -3.59 -2.13 -7.56
C SER A 181 -2.51 -2.29 -6.50
N GLY A 182 -1.41 -2.98 -6.81
CA GLY A 182 -0.26 -3.10 -5.90
C GLY A 182 0.45 -1.77 -5.71
N TRP A 183 0.68 -1.02 -6.80
CA TRP A 183 1.37 0.26 -6.77
C TRP A 183 0.60 1.34 -6.01
N SER A 184 -0.72 1.46 -6.21
CA SER A 184 -1.55 2.44 -5.52
C SER A 184 -1.52 2.20 -4.00
N LEU A 185 -1.56 0.93 -3.62
CA LEU A 185 -1.55 0.51 -2.24
C LEU A 185 -0.17 0.70 -1.58
N ALA A 186 0.93 0.39 -2.27
CA ALA A 186 2.28 0.72 -1.79
C ALA A 186 2.42 2.24 -1.57
N ARG A 187 1.94 3.05 -2.52
CA ARG A 187 2.06 4.50 -2.46
C ARG A 187 1.22 5.13 -1.35
N THR A 188 0.04 4.59 -1.03
CA THR A 188 -0.75 5.10 0.10
C THR A 188 -0.06 4.81 1.44
N TRP A 189 0.67 3.71 1.55
CA TRP A 189 1.49 3.46 2.74
C TRP A 189 2.67 4.43 2.86
N ASP A 190 3.41 4.69 1.77
CA ASP A 190 4.50 5.68 1.78
C ASP A 190 4.02 7.06 2.24
N ILE A 191 2.84 7.49 1.76
CA ILE A 191 2.22 8.75 2.16
C ILE A 191 1.87 8.75 3.65
N GLU A 192 1.34 7.65 4.18
CA GLU A 192 1.01 7.54 5.61
C GLU A 192 2.27 7.57 6.48
N TYR A 193 3.35 6.90 6.08
CA TYR A 193 4.63 6.98 6.77
C TYR A 193 5.18 8.42 6.78
N ALA A 194 5.18 9.10 5.63
CA ALA A 194 5.60 10.48 5.53
C ALA A 194 4.74 11.42 6.40
N ARG A 195 3.42 11.22 6.45
CA ARG A 195 2.52 11.98 7.33
C ARG A 195 2.87 11.81 8.81
N GLN A 196 3.16 10.59 9.25
CA GLN A 196 3.55 10.34 10.63
C GLN A 196 4.86 11.04 11.00
N GLU A 197 5.82 11.08 10.07
CA GLU A 197 7.08 11.78 10.28
C GLU A 197 6.88 13.30 10.38
N ILE A 198 6.04 13.87 9.51
CA ILE A 198 5.67 15.29 9.54
C ILE A 198 4.98 15.65 10.86
N GLU A 199 4.04 14.83 11.34
CA GLU A 199 3.34 15.12 12.61
C GLU A 199 4.31 15.11 13.79
N LYS A 200 5.22 14.13 13.85
CA LYS A 200 6.27 14.10 14.88
C LYS A 200 7.21 15.31 14.79
N ALA A 201 7.55 15.75 13.58
CA ALA A 201 8.35 16.95 13.38
C ALA A 201 7.60 18.20 13.86
N LYS A 202 6.32 18.31 13.56
CA LYS A 202 5.46 19.41 13.99
C LYS A 202 5.33 19.47 15.52
N GLU A 203 5.11 18.34 16.18
CA GLU A 203 5.08 18.27 17.64
C GLU A 203 6.39 18.72 18.29
N LYS A 204 7.55 18.41 17.66
CA LYS A 204 8.85 18.88 18.15
C LYS A 204 8.99 20.40 18.00
N VAL A 205 8.56 20.96 16.86
CA VAL A 205 8.58 22.41 16.62
C VAL A 205 7.68 23.14 17.60
N GLU A 206 6.48 22.65 17.86
CA GLU A 206 5.54 23.28 18.79
C GLU A 206 6.12 23.29 20.23
N ARG A 207 6.72 22.19 20.66
CA ARG A 207 7.41 22.11 21.96
C ARG A 207 8.60 23.07 22.08
N ALA A 208 9.38 23.22 21.00
CA ALA A 208 10.48 24.16 20.97
C ALA A 208 9.98 25.60 21.09
N LYS A 209 8.93 25.96 20.34
CA LYS A 209 8.31 27.29 20.37
C LYS A 209 7.69 27.63 21.73
N GLU A 210 7.07 26.66 22.39
CA GLU A 210 6.55 26.84 23.76
C GLU A 210 7.69 27.15 24.75
N THR A 211 8.81 26.44 24.61
CA THR A 211 9.99 26.65 25.45
C THR A 211 10.62 28.01 25.21
N GLU A 212 10.76 28.43 23.96
CA GLU A 212 11.25 29.74 23.56
C GLU A 212 10.36 30.86 24.10
N SER A 213 9.04 30.72 24.00
CA SER A 213 8.09 31.69 24.55
C SER A 213 8.24 31.83 26.07
N ARG A 214 8.38 30.72 26.79
CA ARG A 214 8.61 30.74 28.25
C ARG A 214 9.93 31.40 28.61
N LEU A 215 10.99 31.15 27.84
CA LEU A 215 12.30 31.77 28.02
C LEU A 215 12.22 33.29 27.79
N ALA A 216 11.62 33.73 26.68
CA ALA A 216 11.44 35.14 26.37
C ALA A 216 10.68 35.88 27.48
N VAL A 217 9.63 35.26 28.05
CA VAL A 217 8.90 35.84 29.19
C VAL A 217 9.78 35.92 30.45
N ALA A 218 10.60 34.91 30.73
CA ALA A 218 11.50 34.92 31.88
C ALA A 218 12.61 35.98 31.73
N GLU A 219 13.18 36.11 30.53
CA GLU A 219 14.17 37.14 30.20
C GLU A 219 13.60 38.55 30.37
N GLU A 220 12.37 38.77 29.89
CA GLU A 220 11.69 40.05 30.03
C GLU A 220 11.42 40.40 31.51
N ARG A 221 11.01 39.41 32.32
CA ARG A 221 10.85 39.58 33.78
C ARG A 221 12.16 39.91 34.48
N LEU A 222 13.27 39.29 34.07
CA LEU A 222 14.59 39.57 34.62
C LEU A 222 15.07 40.98 34.23
N ARG A 223 14.83 41.40 32.98
CA ARG A 223 15.11 42.77 32.55
C ARG A 223 14.32 43.77 33.39
N PHE A 224 13.01 43.58 33.49
CA PHE A 224 12.14 44.44 34.28
C PHE A 224 12.54 44.49 35.76
N GLY A 225 12.91 43.33 36.36
CA GLY A 225 13.39 43.27 37.74
C GLY A 225 14.68 44.07 37.95
N ARG A 226 15.61 44.04 36.98
CA ARG A 226 16.84 44.84 37.03
C ARG A 226 16.53 46.34 36.90
N ASP A 227 15.72 46.72 35.92
CA ASP A 227 15.34 48.13 35.70
C ASP A 227 14.63 48.69 36.94
N LEU A 228 13.75 47.90 37.56
CA LEU A 228 13.07 48.26 38.81
C LEU A 228 14.06 48.37 39.98
N HIS A 229 15.00 47.44 40.12
CA HIS A 229 16.04 47.50 41.17
C HIS A 229 16.91 48.75 41.04
N ASP A 230 17.30 49.11 39.81
CA ASP A 230 18.15 50.28 39.57
C ASP A 230 17.41 51.59 39.87
N VAL A 231 16.13 51.70 39.48
CA VAL A 231 15.31 52.89 39.75
C VAL A 231 14.98 52.99 41.24
N LEU A 232 14.46 51.91 41.85
CA LEU A 232 14.11 51.91 43.27
C LEU A 232 15.36 52.09 44.14
N GLY A 233 16.46 51.41 43.84
CA GLY A 233 17.71 51.50 44.58
C GLY A 233 18.28 52.92 44.60
N ARG A 234 18.27 53.59 43.44
CA ARG A 234 18.75 54.98 43.33
C ARG A 234 17.85 55.97 44.07
N ASN A 235 16.53 55.82 43.95
CA ASN A 235 15.58 56.67 44.64
C ASN A 235 15.69 56.48 46.16
N LEU A 236 15.73 55.23 46.64
CA LEU A 236 15.89 54.93 48.07
C LEU A 236 17.23 55.43 48.63
N ALA A 237 18.33 55.31 47.89
CA ALA A 237 19.62 55.86 48.31
C ALA A 237 19.59 57.40 48.41
N THR A 238 18.93 58.07 47.46
CA THR A 238 18.74 59.54 47.49
C THR A 238 17.88 59.96 48.68
N ILE A 239 16.79 59.24 48.95
CA ILE A 239 15.93 59.47 50.12
C ILE A 239 16.76 59.31 51.40
N ALA A 240 17.50 58.21 51.55
CA ALA A 240 18.33 57.96 52.73
C ALA A 240 19.37 59.08 52.96
N LEU A 241 20.07 59.52 51.90
CA LEU A 241 21.06 60.60 51.98
C LEU A 241 20.43 61.95 52.35
N LYS A 242 19.27 62.30 51.78
CA LYS A 242 18.53 63.53 52.15
C LYS A 242 18.02 63.44 53.59
N SER A 243 17.53 62.29 54.03
CA SER A 243 17.07 62.07 55.41
C SER A 243 18.21 62.20 56.41
N GLU A 244 19.38 61.64 56.10
CA GLU A 244 20.57 61.80 56.93
C GLU A 244 21.02 63.28 57.00
N LEU A 245 21.03 63.99 55.86
CA LEU A 245 21.37 65.41 55.81
C LEU A 245 20.40 66.27 56.64
N ALA A 246 19.09 66.02 56.54
CA ALA A 246 18.09 66.72 57.32
C ALA A 246 18.28 66.52 58.84
N VAL A 247 18.59 65.28 59.26
CA VAL A 247 18.91 64.99 60.67
C VAL A 247 20.17 65.72 61.14
N GLN A 248 21.22 65.77 60.31
CA GLN A 248 22.44 66.50 60.64
C GLN A 248 22.21 68.03 60.73
N LEU A 249 21.39 68.61 59.86
CA LEU A 249 21.03 70.03 59.89
C LEU A 249 20.17 70.38 61.11
N ALA A 250 19.20 69.52 61.46
CA ALA A 250 18.37 69.69 62.66
C ALA A 250 19.20 69.66 63.95
N ARG A 251 20.21 68.78 64.05
CA ARG A 251 21.15 68.74 65.19
C ARG A 251 22.01 70.00 65.33
N ARG A 252 22.16 70.79 64.28
CA ARG A 252 22.90 72.06 64.28
C ARG A 252 21.97 73.28 64.42
N GLU A 253 20.72 73.09 64.84
CA GLU A 253 19.69 74.13 65.01
C GLU A 253 19.30 74.87 63.71
N ARG A 254 19.58 74.30 62.54
CA ARG A 254 19.17 74.83 61.22
C ARG A 254 17.86 74.21 60.75
N THR A 255 16.79 74.46 61.51
CA THR A 255 15.51 73.74 61.37
C THR A 255 14.82 74.01 60.03
N GLU A 256 14.87 75.22 59.50
CA GLU A 256 14.25 75.57 58.21
C GLU A 256 14.91 74.82 57.03
N ASP A 257 16.24 74.74 57.01
CA ASP A 257 16.99 74.01 55.97
C ASP A 257 16.75 72.50 56.03
N ALA A 258 16.56 71.95 57.24
CA ALA A 258 16.22 70.54 57.43
C ALA A 258 14.83 70.20 56.86
N VAL A 259 13.84 71.07 57.07
CA VAL A 259 12.49 70.92 56.50
C VAL A 259 12.53 71.01 54.98
N ALA A 260 13.32 71.94 54.41
CA ALA A 260 13.47 72.05 52.96
C ALA A 260 14.00 70.75 52.32
N GLN A 261 15.01 70.11 52.93
CA GLN A 261 15.53 68.83 52.43
C GLN A 261 14.50 67.68 52.50
N MET A 262 13.62 67.69 53.50
CA MET A 262 12.53 66.71 53.62
C MET A 262 11.34 66.99 52.71
N ALA A 263 11.13 68.23 52.28
CA ALA A 263 10.09 68.56 51.30
C ALA A 263 10.47 68.13 49.87
N GLU A 264 11.76 67.92 49.58
CA GLU A 264 12.25 67.44 48.28
C GLU A 264 12.42 65.91 48.20
N VAL A 265 11.93 65.17 49.20
CA VAL A 265 11.82 63.71 49.23
C VAL A 265 10.38 63.32 48.90
#